data_AF-K8WHK7-F1
#
_entry.id   AF-K8WHK7-F1
#
_cell.length_a   1.000
_cell.length_b   1.000
_cell.length_c   1.000
_cell.angle_alpha   90.00
_cell.angle_beta   90.00
_cell.angle_gamma   90.00
#
_symmetry.space_group_name_H-M   'P 1'
#
loop_
_entity.id
_entity.type
_entity.pdbx_description
1 polymer ?
#
loop_
_entity_poly.entity_id
_entity_poly.type
_entity_poly.pdbx_seq_one_letter_code
_entity_poly.pdbx_strand_id
1 'polypeptide(L)'
;MSKPEITLEEMKQHCRIDDDYDDAILTVYADAALEVCQQHIGKRFDDGLSFTPAIKVGCLMYISLLYENREMVGSYGLKEVPLTIDSLWSTYRDVGVY
;
A
#
# COMPACT_ATOMS: atom_id res chain seq x y z
N MET A 1 -8.26 -9.31 -17.53
CA MET A 1 -7.63 -8.21 -16.77
C MET A 1 -6.49 -8.80 -15.98
N SER A 2 -5.29 -8.20 -16.02
CA SER A 2 -4.15 -8.69 -15.23
C SER A 2 -4.45 -8.51 -13.75
N LYS A 3 -4.20 -9.55 -12.96
CA LYS A 3 -4.37 -9.52 -11.50
C LYS A 3 -3.49 -8.39 -10.92
N PRO A 4 -3.98 -7.59 -9.95
CA PRO A 4 -3.12 -6.63 -9.25
C PRO A 4 -2.03 -7.43 -8.53
N GLU A 5 -0.78 -7.20 -8.90
CA GLU A 5 0.37 -7.93 -8.37
C GLU A 5 1.47 -6.95 -7.97
N ILE A 6 1.95 -7.14 -6.74
CA ILE A 6 3.13 -6.49 -6.16
C ILE A 6 4.07 -7.63 -5.81
N THR A 7 5.20 -7.70 -6.50
CA THR A 7 6.16 -8.81 -6.34
C THR A 7 7.03 -8.62 -5.09
N LEU A 8 7.56 -9.72 -4.55
CA LEU A 8 8.53 -9.68 -3.44
C LEU A 8 9.74 -8.83 -3.78
N GLU A 9 10.28 -8.94 -5.00
CA GLU A 9 11.41 -8.13 -5.46
C GLU A 9 11.10 -6.63 -5.43
N GLU A 10 9.91 -6.21 -5.89
CA GLU A 10 9.50 -4.79 -5.82
C GLU A 10 9.42 -4.30 -4.37
N MET A 11 8.88 -5.12 -3.47
CA MET A 11 8.79 -4.77 -2.04
C MET A 11 10.16 -4.69 -1.37
N LYS A 12 11.02 -5.70 -1.60
CA LYS A 12 12.40 -5.74 -1.09
C LYS A 12 13.21 -4.56 -1.59
N GLN A 13 13.14 -4.27 -2.88
CA GLN A 13 13.80 -3.11 -3.48
C GLN A 13 13.29 -1.80 -2.88
N HIS A 14 11.97 -1.67 -2.65
CA HIS A 14 11.39 -0.47 -2.06
C HIS A 14 11.83 -0.27 -0.60
N CYS A 15 11.81 -1.34 0.19
CA CYS A 15 12.15 -1.32 1.62
C CYS A 15 13.66 -1.48 1.91
N ARG A 16 14.49 -1.64 0.87
CA ARG A 16 15.95 -1.89 0.95
C ARG A 16 16.30 -3.13 1.79
N ILE A 17 15.61 -4.23 1.51
CA ILE A 17 15.80 -5.54 2.14
C ILE A 17 16.65 -6.40 1.19
N ASP A 18 17.74 -6.96 1.68
CA ASP A 18 18.71 -7.73 0.88
C ASP A 18 18.63 -9.25 1.11
N ASP A 19 17.79 -9.71 2.05
CA ASP A 19 17.61 -11.12 2.39
C ASP A 19 16.14 -11.57 2.28
N ASP A 20 15.90 -12.86 2.53
CA ASP A 20 14.60 -13.52 2.37
C ASP A 20 13.88 -13.79 3.71
N TYR A 21 14.40 -13.29 4.83
CA TYR A 21 13.86 -13.60 6.15
C TYR A 21 12.42 -13.10 6.33
N ASP A 22 12.11 -11.94 5.76
CA ASP A 22 10.81 -11.28 5.89
C ASP A 22 9.84 -11.59 4.72
N ASP A 23 10.13 -12.51 3.80
CA ASP A 23 9.30 -12.76 2.61
C ASP A 23 7.84 -13.11 2.94
N ALA A 24 7.66 -13.92 3.97
CA ALA A 24 6.34 -14.32 4.43
C ALA A 24 5.54 -13.12 4.94
N ILE A 25 6.17 -12.21 5.69
CA ILE A 25 5.47 -11.04 6.24
C ILE A 25 5.24 -9.96 5.17
N LEU A 26 6.18 -9.76 4.24
CA LEU A 26 6.02 -8.85 3.11
C LEU A 26 4.82 -9.22 2.24
N THR A 27 4.62 -10.52 2.00
CA THR A 27 3.44 -11.02 1.27
C THR A 27 2.13 -10.62 1.97
N VAL A 28 2.07 -10.75 3.30
CA VAL A 28 0.89 -10.33 4.08
C VAL A 28 0.67 -8.81 4.01
N TYR A 29 1.74 -8.01 4.04
CA TYR A 29 1.62 -6.56 3.87
C TYR A 29 1.14 -6.18 2.47
N ALA A 30 1.53 -6.90 1.42
CA ALA A 30 1.01 -6.69 0.08
C ALA A 30 -0.52 -6.91 0.01
N ASP A 31 -0.99 -8.02 0.58
CA ASP A 31 -2.43 -8.31 0.65
C ASP A 31 -3.18 -7.22 1.42
N ALA A 32 -2.67 -6.82 2.59
CA ALA A 32 -3.24 -5.74 3.38
C ALA A 32 -3.28 -4.40 2.62
N ALA A 33 -2.20 -4.06 1.91
CA ALA A 33 -2.12 -2.83 1.13
C ALA A 33 -3.15 -2.79 -0.01
N LEU A 34 -3.34 -3.91 -0.72
CA LEU A 34 -4.35 -4.02 -1.77
C LEU A 34 -5.78 -3.93 -1.22
N GLU A 35 -6.04 -4.51 -0.05
CA GLU A 35 -7.35 -4.41 0.61
C GLU A 35 -7.64 -2.96 1.03
N VAL A 36 -6.71 -2.33 1.76
CA VAL A 36 -6.88 -0.96 2.26
C VAL A 36 -7.00 0.03 1.10
N CYS A 37 -6.24 -0.16 0.01
CA CYS A 37 -6.34 0.67 -1.19
C CYS A 37 -7.76 0.64 -1.78
N GLN A 38 -8.35 -0.54 -1.94
CA GLN A 38 -9.71 -0.69 -2.46
C GLN A 38 -10.77 -0.10 -1.52
N GLN A 39 -10.63 -0.33 -0.21
CA GLN A 39 -11.52 0.27 0.79
C GLN A 39 -11.43 1.79 0.80
N HIS A 40 -10.22 2.35 0.71
CA HIS A 40 -10.01 3.79 0.67
C HIS A 40 -10.60 4.41 -0.59
N ILE A 41 -10.39 3.81 -1.76
CA ILE A 41 -10.90 4.32 -3.04
C ILE A 41 -12.41 4.11 -3.17
N GLY A 42 -12.96 3.05 -2.56
CA GLY A 42 -14.36 2.66 -2.68
C GLY A 42 -14.68 1.87 -3.96
N LYS A 43 -13.67 1.31 -4.63
CA LYS A 43 -13.80 0.48 -5.84
C LYS A 43 -12.95 -0.77 -5.72
N ARG A 44 -13.35 -1.86 -6.40
CA ARG A 44 -12.60 -3.11 -6.42
C ARG A 44 -11.86 -3.31 -7.74
N PHE A 45 -10.75 -4.05 -7.71
CA PHE A 45 -9.96 -4.33 -8.91
C PHE A 45 -10.69 -5.22 -9.93
N ASP A 46 -11.64 -6.03 -9.48
CA ASP A 46 -12.55 -6.80 -10.32
C ASP A 46 -13.78 -6.00 -10.79
N ASP A 47 -13.98 -4.78 -10.26
CA ASP A 47 -15.12 -3.91 -10.51
C ASP A 47 -14.69 -2.45 -10.76
N GLY A 48 -14.01 -2.24 -11.89
CA GLY A 48 -13.76 -0.90 -12.44
C GLY A 48 -12.54 -0.15 -11.90
N LEU A 49 -11.81 -0.67 -10.90
CA LEU A 49 -10.53 -0.10 -10.47
C LEU A 49 -9.37 -0.65 -11.31
N SER A 50 -8.71 0.21 -12.08
CA SER A 50 -7.50 -0.17 -12.83
C SER A 50 -6.27 -0.15 -11.93
N PHE A 51 -5.44 -1.19 -11.94
CA PHE A 51 -4.19 -1.21 -11.18
C PHE A 51 -3.09 -0.42 -11.89
N THR A 52 -3.05 0.90 -11.67
CA THR A 52 -2.08 1.81 -12.29
C THR A 52 -0.75 1.85 -11.54
N PRO A 53 0.34 2.36 -12.15
CA PRO A 53 1.60 2.58 -11.44
C PRO A 53 1.47 3.44 -10.19
N ALA A 54 0.60 4.44 -10.18
CA ALA A 54 0.39 5.29 -8.99
C ALA A 54 -0.29 4.54 -7.85
N ILE A 55 -1.25 3.66 -8.16
CA ILE A 55 -1.87 2.76 -7.17
C ILE A 55 -0.83 1.81 -6.59
N LYS A 56 0.02 1.22 -7.44
CA LYS A 56 1.14 0.36 -7.01
C LYS A 56 2.10 1.11 -6.08
N VAL A 57 2.52 2.32 -6.44
CA VAL A 57 3.41 3.15 -5.60
C VAL A 57 2.75 3.47 -4.25
N GLY A 58 1.46 3.81 -4.23
CA GLY A 58 0.73 4.02 -2.98
C GLY A 58 0.72 2.77 -2.09
N CYS A 59 0.54 1.59 -2.68
CA CYS A 59 0.62 0.32 -1.95
C CYS A 59 2.03 0.06 -1.41
N LEU A 60 3.09 0.29 -2.20
CA LEU A 60 4.48 0.15 -1.75
C LEU A 60 4.82 1.07 -0.58
N MET A 61 4.35 2.33 -0.63
CA MET A 61 4.52 3.27 0.49
C MET A 61 3.82 2.78 1.77
N TYR A 62 2.61 2.23 1.64
CA TYR A 62 1.89 1.66 2.78
C TYR A 62 2.59 0.41 3.34
N ILE A 63 3.14 -0.45 2.48
CA ILE A 63 3.93 -1.61 2.89
C ILE A 63 5.17 -1.17 3.68
N SER A 64 5.91 -0.17 3.19
CA SER A 64 7.06 0.40 3.90
C SER A 64 6.67 0.93 5.28
N LEU A 65 5.53 1.62 5.38
CA LEU A 65 5.00 2.13 6.64
C LEU A 65 4.73 1.00 7.64
N LEU A 66 4.05 -0.06 7.21
CA LEU A 66 3.75 -1.23 8.06
C LEU A 66 5.02 -1.97 8.48
N TYR A 67 5.99 -2.09 7.56
CA TYR A 67 7.24 -2.78 7.80
C TYR A 67 8.12 -2.06 8.82
N GLU A 68 8.21 -0.72 8.74
CA GLU A 68 8.99 0.10 9.66
C GLU A 68 8.32 0.25 11.04
N ASN A 69 6.99 0.25 11.10
CA ASN A 69 6.22 0.56 12.30
C ASN A 69 5.49 -0.68 12.83
N ARG A 70 6.25 -1.65 13.35
CA ARG A 70 5.73 -2.92 13.88
C ARG A 70 5.24 -2.85 15.33
N GLU A 71 5.33 -1.68 15.98
CA GLU A 71 4.88 -1.46 17.36
C GLU A 71 3.56 -0.69 17.39
N MET A 72 2.63 -1.13 18.24
CA MET A 72 1.32 -0.48 18.41
C MET A 72 1.42 0.94 19.01
N VAL A 73 2.52 1.23 19.72
CA VAL A 73 2.80 2.54 20.33
C VAL A 73 4.28 2.85 20.12
N GLY A 74 4.61 3.58 19.06
CA GLY A 74 5.96 4.07 18.82
C GLY A 74 6.35 5.15 19.83
N SER A 75 7.56 5.08 20.39
CA SER A 75 8.09 6.07 21.35
C SER A 75 8.51 7.39 20.68
N TYR A 76 8.70 7.37 19.35
CA TYR A 76 8.85 8.56 18.53
C TYR A 76 7.48 8.89 17.95
N GLY A 77 6.97 10.10 18.24
CA GLY A 77 5.75 10.60 17.62
C GLY A 77 5.85 10.45 16.11
N LEU A 78 5.04 9.55 15.55
CA LEU A 78 5.00 9.30 14.12
C LEU A 78 4.77 10.64 13.44
N LYS A 79 5.76 11.14 12.70
CA LYS A 79 5.49 12.17 11.70
C LYS A 79 4.65 11.45 10.67
N GLU A 80 3.35 11.62 10.85
CA GLU A 80 2.33 11.22 9.94
C GLU A 80 2.87 11.48 8.52
N VAL A 81 2.81 10.44 7.67
CA VAL A 81 3.07 10.53 6.23
C VAL A 81 1.70 10.62 5.52
N PRO A 82 0.65 11.30 6.05
CA PRO A 82 -0.71 11.10 5.54
C PRO A 82 -0.83 11.75 4.17
N LEU A 83 0.02 12.75 3.88
CA LEU A 83 -0.01 13.49 2.64
C LEU A 83 0.27 12.59 1.43
N THR A 84 1.11 11.56 1.52
CA THR A 84 1.48 10.81 0.32
C THR A 84 0.46 9.72 -0.01
N ILE A 85 0.02 8.95 0.99
CA ILE A 85 -0.95 7.88 0.76
C ILE A 85 -2.34 8.45 0.50
N ASP A 86 -2.80 9.43 1.30
CA ASP A 86 -4.09 10.06 1.05
C ASP A 86 -4.08 10.82 -0.27
N SER A 87 -3.03 11.58 -0.63
CA SER A 87 -3.03 12.29 -1.92
C SER A 87 -3.01 11.35 -3.13
N LEU A 88 -2.32 10.22 -3.04
CA LEU A 88 -2.24 9.25 -4.13
C LEU A 88 -3.58 8.53 -4.33
N TRP A 89 -4.17 7.99 -3.26
CA TRP A 89 -5.42 7.22 -3.37
C TRP A 89 -6.68 8.09 -3.43
N SER A 90 -6.69 9.26 -2.79
CA SER A 90 -7.87 10.16 -2.84
C SER A 90 -8.19 10.63 -4.25
N THR A 91 -7.19 10.74 -5.13
CA THR A 91 -7.40 11.10 -6.54
C THR A 91 -8.20 10.04 -7.31
N TYR A 92 -8.22 8.79 -6.84
CA TYR A 92 -8.98 7.69 -7.44
C TYR A 92 -10.35 7.48 -6.80
N ARG A 93 -10.59 8.07 -5.61
CA ARG A 93 -11.89 8.02 -4.94
C ARG A 93 -12.90 8.83 -5.76
N ASP A 94 -14.08 8.27 -6.01
CA ASP A 94 -15.17 9.06 -6.57
C ASP A 94 -15.57 10.12 -5.54
N VAL A 95 -15.42 11.39 -5.90
CA VAL A 95 -15.88 12.50 -5.06
C VAL A 95 -17.40 12.42 -5.06
N GLY A 96 -17.98 11.98 -3.95
CA GLY A 96 -19.43 12.00 -3.77
C GLY A 96 -19.92 13.43 -3.89
N VAL A 97 -20.44 13.82 -5.05
CA VAL A 97 -21.22 15.04 -5.20
C VAL A 97 -22.58 14.70 -4.60
N TYR A 98 -22.75 15.03 -3.31
CA TYR A 98 -24.04 15.05 -2.63
C TYR A 98 -24.67 16.43 -2.79
#